data_AF-A0A5D0J6U2-F1
#
_entry.id   AF-A0A5D0J6U2-F1
#
_cell.length_a   1.000
_cell.length_b   1.000
_cell.length_c   1.000
_cell.angle_alpha   90.00
_cell.angle_beta   90.00
_cell.angle_gamma   90.00
#
_symmetry.space_group_name_H-M   'P 1'
#
loop_
_entity.id
_entity.type
_entity.pdbx_description
1 polymer ?
#
loop_
_entity_poly.entity_id
_entity_poly.type
_entity_poly.pdbx_seq_one_letter_code
_entity_poly.pdbx_strand_id
1 'polypeptide(L)'
;MKLNLQEVPRVKTITKQEFLKNYFKPQKPVVIERFIDDWPAYKKWNLNYIKAIAGNTMVPLYDDRPVDYKEGFNEPHAKMKMADYVDLLKTEPTKYRIFLWNILKEIP
;
A
#
# COMPACT_ATOMS: atom_id res chain seq x y z
N MET A 1 -9.31 -22.77 22.00
CA MET A 1 -10.35 -22.63 20.95
C MET A 1 -9.71 -22.85 19.60
N LYS A 2 -10.33 -23.63 18.70
CA LYS A 2 -9.86 -23.79 17.32
C LYS A 2 -10.55 -22.72 16.47
N LEU A 3 -9.76 -21.88 15.80
CA LEU A 3 -10.33 -20.89 14.87
C LEU A 3 -10.96 -21.62 13.67
N ASN A 4 -12.16 -21.21 13.28
CA ASN A 4 -12.84 -21.71 12.08
C ASN A 4 -12.51 -20.78 10.91
N LEU A 5 -11.41 -21.05 10.22
CA LEU A 5 -10.90 -20.21 9.14
C LEU A 5 -11.20 -20.85 7.79
N GLN A 6 -11.50 -20.01 6.79
CA GLN A 6 -11.63 -20.41 5.39
C GLN A 6 -10.58 -19.68 4.57
N GLU A 7 -9.91 -20.41 3.68
CA GLU A 7 -8.97 -19.81 2.74
C GLU A 7 -9.73 -18.94 1.71
N VAL A 8 -9.16 -17.79 1.38
CA VAL A 8 -9.73 -16.91 0.36
C VAL A 8 -9.42 -17.48 -1.02
N PRO A 9 -10.43 -17.77 -1.88
CA PRO A 9 -10.20 -18.28 -3.22
C PRO A 9 -9.31 -17.33 -4.05
N ARG A 10 -8.45 -17.92 -4.89
CA ARG A 10 -7.55 -17.20 -5.79
C ARG A 10 -7.85 -17.58 -7.23
N VAL A 11 -7.93 -16.60 -8.12
CA VAL A 11 -8.12 -16.80 -9.56
C VAL A 11 -7.10 -15.96 -10.33
N LYS A 12 -6.58 -16.48 -11.45
CA LYS A 12 -5.62 -15.74 -12.26
C LYS A 12 -6.25 -14.47 -12.83
N THR A 13 -7.41 -14.62 -13.47
CA THR A 13 -8.23 -13.54 -14.03
C THR A 13 -9.71 -13.90 -13.81
N ILE A 14 -10.61 -12.94 -14.05
CA ILE A 14 -12.05 -13.16 -13.91
C ILE A 14 -12.81 -12.18 -14.79
N THR A 15 -13.95 -12.61 -15.36
CA THR A 15 -14.84 -11.68 -16.05
C THR A 15 -15.68 -10.88 -15.05
N LYS A 16 -16.17 -9.70 -15.47
CA LYS A 16 -17.11 -8.91 -14.65
C LYS A 16 -18.36 -9.73 -14.26
N GLN A 17 -18.88 -10.55 -15.17
CA GLN A 17 -20.07 -11.35 -14.92
C GLN A 17 -19.84 -12.41 -13.84
N GLU A 18 -18.72 -13.14 -13.92
CA GLU A 18 -18.35 -14.13 -12.90
C GLU A 18 -18.06 -13.46 -11.55
N PHE A 19 -17.34 -12.33 -11.56
CA PHE A 19 -17.07 -11.56 -10.35
C PHE A 19 -18.36 -11.13 -9.65
N LEU A 20 -19.30 -10.57 -10.41
CA LEU A 20 -20.58 -10.11 -9.88
C LEU A 20 -21.43 -11.27 -9.33
N LYS A 21 -21.49 -12.39 -10.05
CA LYS A 21 -22.31 -13.55 -9.68
C LYS A 21 -21.74 -14.30 -8.46
N ASN A 22 -20.42 -14.57 -8.47
CA ASN A 22 -19.81 -15.53 -7.54
C ASN A 22 -19.22 -14.86 -6.29
N TYR A 23 -18.89 -13.56 -6.34
CA TYR A 23 -18.15 -12.88 -5.27
C TYR A 23 -18.83 -11.61 -4.78
N PHE A 24 -19.12 -10.64 -5.66
CA PHE A 24 -19.70 -9.36 -5.25
C PHE A 24 -21.12 -9.50 -4.66
N LYS A 25 -22.07 -10.09 -5.40
CA LYS A 25 -23.45 -10.26 -4.91
C LYS A 25 -23.53 -11.17 -3.67
N PRO A 26 -22.79 -12.29 -3.59
CA PRO A 26 -22.78 -13.13 -2.40
C PRO A 26 -21.91 -12.57 -1.26
N GLN A 27 -21.25 -11.43 -1.44
CA GLN A 27 -20.30 -10.82 -0.50
C GLN A 27 -19.19 -11.77 -0.03
N LYS A 28 -18.62 -12.53 -0.98
CA LYS A 28 -17.50 -13.46 -0.75
C LYS A 28 -16.17 -12.83 -1.20
N PRO A 29 -15.09 -12.97 -0.41
CA PRO A 29 -13.78 -12.47 -0.81
C PRO A 29 -13.17 -13.32 -1.93
N VAL A 30 -12.31 -12.69 -2.74
CA VAL A 30 -11.50 -13.35 -3.77
C VAL A 30 -10.24 -12.54 -4.04
N VAL A 31 -9.13 -13.22 -4.30
CA VAL A 31 -7.90 -12.62 -4.82
C VAL A 31 -7.83 -12.82 -6.33
N ILE A 32 -7.68 -11.74 -7.10
CA ILE A 32 -7.48 -11.78 -8.55
C ILE A 32 -6.00 -11.47 -8.83
N GLU A 33 -5.25 -12.45 -9.31
CA GLU A 33 -3.77 -12.40 -9.29
C GLU A 33 -3.17 -11.55 -10.42
N ARG A 34 -3.82 -11.49 -11.59
CA ARG A 34 -3.29 -10.85 -12.81
C ARG A 34 -4.21 -9.76 -13.36
N PHE A 35 -4.90 -9.05 -12.49
CA PHE A 35 -5.90 -8.04 -12.90
C PHE A 35 -5.29 -6.73 -13.41
N ILE A 36 -4.03 -6.46 -13.06
CA ILE A 36 -3.34 -5.19 -13.31
C ILE A 36 -2.12 -5.33 -14.23
N ASP A 37 -1.96 -6.48 -14.89
CA ASP A 37 -0.79 -6.78 -15.75
C ASP A 37 -0.64 -5.78 -16.90
N ASP A 38 -1.75 -5.20 -17.34
CA ASP A 38 -1.84 -4.18 -18.40
C ASP A 38 -1.62 -2.75 -17.88
N TRP A 39 -1.56 -2.54 -16.56
CA TRP A 39 -1.34 -1.20 -16.00
C TRP A 39 0.13 -0.79 -16.19
N PRO A 40 0.41 0.42 -16.70
CA PRO A 40 1.78 0.91 -16.82
C PRO A 40 2.55 0.89 -15.48
N ALA A 41 1.84 1.11 -14.38
CA ALA A 41 2.41 1.08 -13.02
C ALA A 41 3.06 -0.27 -12.69
N TYR A 42 2.53 -1.40 -13.21
CA TYR A 42 3.07 -2.74 -12.95
C TYR A 42 4.53 -2.89 -13.38
N LYS A 43 4.93 -2.21 -14.46
CA LYS A 43 6.31 -2.21 -14.98
C LYS A 43 7.12 -0.99 -14.55
N LYS A 44 6.45 0.16 -14.36
CA LYS A 44 7.11 1.45 -14.15
C LYS A 44 7.44 1.71 -12.69
N TRP A 45 6.56 1.32 -11.77
CA TRP A 45 6.71 1.69 -10.37
C TRP A 45 7.75 0.81 -9.68
N ASN A 46 8.84 1.45 -9.30
CA ASN A 46 9.88 0.91 -8.44
C ASN A 46 10.46 2.06 -7.61
N LEU A 47 11.29 1.74 -6.61
CA LEU A 47 11.84 2.78 -5.72
C LEU A 47 12.64 3.86 -6.46
N ASN A 48 13.33 3.53 -7.56
CA ASN A 48 14.05 4.53 -8.37
C ASN A 48 13.09 5.48 -9.07
N TYR A 49 12.02 4.96 -9.67
CA TYR A 49 11.00 5.76 -10.32
C TYR A 49 10.29 6.69 -9.32
N ILE A 50 9.89 6.15 -8.17
CA ILE A 50 9.26 6.94 -7.10
C ILE A 50 10.21 8.03 -6.61
N LYS A 51 11.49 7.71 -6.36
CA LYS A 51 12.51 8.70 -6.00
C LYS A 51 12.68 9.79 -7.06
N ALA A 52 12.61 9.44 -8.35
CA ALA A 52 12.75 10.39 -9.43
C ALA A 52 11.57 11.38 -9.51
N ILE A 53 10.33 10.90 -9.39
CA ILE A 53 9.14 11.76 -9.52
C ILE A 53 8.76 12.50 -8.23
N ALA A 54 9.09 11.92 -7.07
CA ALA A 54 8.63 12.37 -5.76
C ALA A 54 9.77 12.86 -4.85
N GLY A 55 11.02 12.81 -5.31
CA GLY A 55 12.20 12.90 -4.45
C GLY A 55 12.24 14.12 -3.54
N ASN A 56 11.74 15.27 -4.01
CA ASN A 56 11.71 16.51 -3.23
C ASN A 56 10.47 16.67 -2.33
N THR A 57 9.48 15.79 -2.45
CA THR A 57 8.25 15.85 -1.68
C THR A 57 8.49 15.38 -0.24
N MET A 58 8.07 16.18 0.74
CA MET A 58 8.09 15.79 2.15
C MET A 58 6.98 14.78 2.42
N VAL A 59 7.34 13.61 2.93
CA VAL A 59 6.38 12.54 3.24
C VAL A 59 6.18 12.38 4.75
N PRO A 60 4.93 12.16 5.21
CA PRO A 60 4.66 11.78 6.59
C PRO A 60 5.06 10.32 6.84
N LEU A 61 5.79 10.09 7.92
CA LEU A 61 6.22 8.76 8.34
C LEU A 61 5.66 8.41 9.72
N TYR A 62 5.19 7.17 9.82
CA TYR A 62 4.62 6.56 11.01
C TYR A 62 5.53 5.45 11.48
N ASP A 63 5.59 5.17 12.78
CA ASP A 63 6.29 3.99 13.29
C ASP A 63 5.40 3.17 14.23
N ASP A 64 5.99 2.22 14.95
CA ASP A 64 5.34 1.23 15.81
C ASP A 64 5.29 1.64 17.29
N ARG A 65 5.61 2.90 17.61
CA ARG A 65 5.53 3.38 19.00
C ARG A 65 4.09 3.27 19.53
N PRO A 66 3.92 2.89 20.80
CA PRO A 66 2.62 2.94 21.46
C PRO A 66 2.05 4.36 21.38
N VAL A 67 0.79 4.47 20.98
CA VAL A 67 0.09 5.75 20.91
C VAL A 67 -0.22 6.21 22.34
N ASP A 68 0.26 7.40 22.72
CA ASP A 68 -0.16 8.08 23.94
C ASP A 68 -1.51 8.77 23.70
N TYR A 69 -2.41 8.79 24.68
CA TYR A 69 -3.70 9.50 24.59
C TYR A 69 -3.54 11.01 24.37
N LYS A 70 -2.34 11.56 24.62
CA LYS A 70 -1.97 12.95 24.34
C LYS A 70 -1.54 13.19 22.89
N GLU A 71 -1.19 12.15 22.15
CA GLU A 71 -0.76 12.25 20.75
C GLU A 71 -1.94 11.95 19.82
N GLY A 72 -2.02 12.66 18.70
CA GLY A 72 -3.05 12.37 17.71
C GLY A 72 -2.80 11.00 17.07
N PHE A 73 -3.78 10.10 17.11
CA PHE A 73 -3.66 8.73 16.56
C PHE A 73 -3.17 8.66 15.09
N ASN A 74 -3.40 9.73 14.31
CA ASN A 74 -3.01 9.83 12.90
C ASN A 74 -1.88 10.85 12.64
N GLU A 75 -1.18 11.31 13.67
CA GLU A 75 -0.09 12.26 13.50
C GLU A 75 1.20 11.55 13.05
N PRO A 76 1.92 12.12 12.07
CA PRO A 76 3.19 11.55 11.65
C PRO A 76 4.25 11.75 12.73
N HIS A 77 5.00 10.69 12.98
CA HIS A 77 6.09 10.66 13.95
C HIS A 77 7.40 11.23 13.41
N ALA A 78 7.53 11.33 12.09
CA ALA A 78 8.63 11.98 11.40
C ALA A 78 8.18 12.50 10.02
N LYS A 79 8.97 13.40 9.45
CA LYS A 79 8.84 13.83 8.05
C LYS A 79 10.24 13.89 7.45
N MET A 80 10.38 13.42 6.22
CA MET A 80 11.61 13.56 5.43
C MET A 80 11.26 13.66 3.95
N LYS A 81 12.23 13.99 3.10
CA LYS A 81 12.02 13.93 1.65
C LYS A 81 11.83 12.48 1.23
N MET A 82 11.00 12.23 0.22
CA MET A 82 10.84 10.89 -0.33
C MET A 82 12.17 10.31 -0.79
N ALA A 83 13.08 11.13 -1.31
CA ALA A 83 14.41 10.68 -1.70
C ALA A 83 15.18 10.07 -0.52
N ASP A 84 15.18 10.76 0.62
CA ASP A 84 15.86 10.31 1.84
C ASP A 84 15.19 9.04 2.39
N TYR A 85 13.86 8.97 2.34
CA TYR A 85 13.10 7.79 2.77
C TYR A 85 13.39 6.57 1.89
N VAL A 86 13.46 6.74 0.57
CA VAL A 86 13.83 5.66 -0.35
C VAL A 86 15.26 5.19 -0.10
N ASP A 87 16.19 6.10 0.21
CA ASP A 87 17.57 5.72 0.54
C ASP A 87 17.63 4.95 1.86
N LEU A 88 16.85 5.36 2.88
CA LEU A 88 16.70 4.64 4.14
C LEU A 88 16.22 3.19 3.89
N LEU A 89 15.13 3.01 3.14
CA LEU A 89 14.55 1.69 2.83
C LEU A 89 15.54 0.73 2.16
N LYS A 90 16.51 1.25 1.40
CA LYS A 90 17.52 0.43 0.71
C LYS A 90 18.74 0.13 1.57
N THR A 91 18.98 0.92 2.60
CA THR A 91 20.21 0.86 3.41
C THR A 91 20.02 -0.05 4.62
N GLU A 92 18.90 0.05 5.32
CA GLU A 92 18.66 -0.72 6.55
C GLU A 92 17.16 -0.99 6.80
N PRO A 93 16.84 -2.01 7.61
CA PRO A 93 15.49 -2.17 8.13
C PRO A 93 15.06 -0.91 8.91
N THR A 94 13.85 -0.43 8.65
CA THR A 94 13.30 0.73 9.35
C THR A 94 11.90 0.41 9.87
N LYS A 95 11.57 1.01 11.02
CA LYS A 95 10.21 1.02 11.58
C LYS A 95 9.30 2.05 10.92
N TYR A 96 9.87 2.97 10.13
CA TYR A 96 9.10 4.00 9.46
C TYR A 96 8.32 3.46 8.28
N ARG A 97 7.06 3.88 8.16
CA ARG A 97 6.17 3.57 7.04
C ARG A 97 5.37 4.79 6.62
N ILE A 98 5.06 4.86 5.34
CA ILE A 98 4.05 5.77 4.81
C ILE A 98 2.66 5.16 5.08
N PHE A 99 1.73 5.96 5.59
CA PHE A 99 0.35 5.55 5.83
C PHE A 99 -0.62 6.58 5.26
N LEU A 100 -1.61 6.12 4.48
CA LEU A 100 -2.66 6.93 3.85
C LEU A 100 -2.17 8.15 3.03
N TRP A 101 -0.92 8.17 2.59
CA TRP A 101 -0.39 9.22 1.72
C TRP A 101 -0.77 8.95 0.26
N ASN A 102 -1.33 9.95 -0.41
CA ASN A 102 -1.82 9.82 -1.78
C ASN A 102 -0.86 10.45 -2.78
N ILE A 103 0.02 9.64 -3.36
CA ILE A 103 1.02 10.10 -4.34
C ILE A 103 0.40 10.82 -5.55
N LEU A 104 -0.80 10.43 -5.98
CA LEU A 104 -1.46 11.01 -7.15
C LEU A 104 -2.03 12.41 -6.88
N LYS A 105 -2.26 12.77 -5.61
CA LYS A 105 -2.66 14.12 -5.22
C LYS A 105 -1.46 15.06 -5.07
N GLU A 106 -0.37 14.52 -4.55
CA GLU A 106 0.84 15.30 -4.21
C GLU A 106 1.74 15.53 -5.44
N ILE A 107 1.62 14.65 -6.44
CA ILE A 107 2.40 14.67 -7.68
C ILE A 107 1.43 14.40 -8.83
N PRO A 108 0.69 15.44 -9.27
CA PRO A 108 -0.29 15.31 -10.34
C PRO A 108 0.35 15.00 -11.70
#